data_AF-W6K5Y9-F1
#
_entry.id   AF-W6K5Y9-F1
#
_cell.length_a   1.000
_cell.length_b   1.000
_cell.length_c   1.000
_cell.angle_alpha   90.00
_cell.angle_beta   90.00
_cell.angle_gamma   90.00
#
_symmetry.space_group_name_H-M   'P 1'
#
loop_
_entity.id
_entity.type
_entity.pdbx_description
1 polymer ?
#
loop_
_entity_poly.entity_id
_entity_poly.type
_entity_poly.pdbx_seq_one_letter_code
_entity_poly.pdbx_strand_id
1 'polypeptide(L)' 'MATNQRFQVDFTYNGKMDDLDSWLHAYCRGSHSYQFNGLVTHATGARQYKLMMMFELEKDRETFKQAVRKNKI' A
#
# COMPACT_ATOMS: atom_id res chain seq x y z
N MET A 1 20.95 20.27 -0.35
CA MET A 1 20.51 19.06 0.36
C MET A 1 19.12 18.71 -0.16
N ALA A 2 19.00 17.68 -0.99
CA ALA A 2 17.67 17.23 -1.42
C ALA A 2 17.03 16.50 -0.24
N THR A 3 15.99 17.07 0.33
CA THR A 3 15.06 16.31 1.18
C THR A 3 14.51 15.20 0.31
N ASN A 4 14.97 13.96 0.51
CA ASN A 4 14.37 12.78 -0.12
C ASN A 4 12.95 12.65 0.46
N GLN A 5 12.03 13.41 -0.12
CA GLN A 5 10.65 13.48 0.30
C GLN A 5 9.98 12.18 -0.15
N ARG A 6 10.02 11.16 0.72
CA ARG A 6 9.31 9.90 0.48
C ARG A 6 7.81 10.15 0.62
N PHE A 7 7.05 9.75 -0.39
CA PHE A 7 5.62 9.93 -0.44
C PHE A 7 4.93 8.76 0.25
N GLN A 8 4.19 9.05 1.33
CA GLN A 8 3.59 8.03 2.19
C GLN A 8 2.07 7.92 1.96
N VAL A 9 1.53 6.71 2.09
CA VAL A 9 0.10 6.42 2.05
C VAL A 9 -0.24 5.35 3.08
N ASP A 10 -1.09 5.72 4.05
CA ASP A 10 -1.76 4.75 4.90
C ASP A 10 -2.72 3.91 4.06
N PHE A 11 -2.56 2.60 4.16
CA PHE A 11 -3.32 1.64 3.40
C PHE A 11 -3.78 0.49 4.29
N THR A 12 -5.05 0.12 4.17
CA THR A 12 -5.61 -1.02 4.87
C THR A 12 -5.91 -2.10 3.85
N TYR A 13 -5.25 -3.24 3.99
CA TYR A 13 -5.32 -4.34 3.05
C TYR A 13 -6.20 -5.47 3.57
N ASN A 14 -7.14 -5.92 2.74
CA ASN A 14 -8.04 -7.02 3.07
C ASN A 14 -7.70 -8.25 2.23
N GLY A 15 -6.62 -8.93 2.57
CA GLY A 15 -6.15 -10.11 1.86
C GLY A 15 -4.96 -10.76 2.55
N LYS A 16 -4.35 -11.75 1.90
CA LYS A 16 -3.13 -12.39 2.41
C LYS A 16 -1.92 -11.56 2.02
N MET A 17 -0.99 -11.33 2.93
CA MET A 17 0.23 -10.56 2.64
C MET A 17 1.03 -11.12 1.46
N ASP A 18 0.99 -12.43 1.21
CA ASP A 18 1.62 -13.07 0.03
C ASP A 18 1.06 -12.55 -1.31
N ASP A 19 -0.24 -12.21 -1.34
CA ASP A 19 -0.91 -11.69 -2.53
C ASP A 19 -0.64 -10.20 -2.72
N LEU A 20 -0.27 -9.48 -1.65
CA LEU A 20 0.02 -8.04 -1.70
C LEU A 20 1.24 -7.76 -2.58
N ASP A 21 2.36 -8.46 -2.37
CA ASP A 21 3.58 -8.25 -3.17
C ASP A 21 3.32 -8.54 -4.64
N SER A 22 2.62 -9.63 -4.94
CA SER A 22 2.23 -9.98 -6.32
C SER A 22 1.35 -8.90 -6.95
N TRP A 23 0.39 -8.34 -6.19
CA TRP A 23 -0.46 -7.25 -6.65
C TRP A 23 0.34 -5.96 -6.87
N LEU A 24 1.21 -5.59 -5.94
CA LEU A 24 2.07 -4.42 -6.06
C LEU A 24 2.97 -4.53 -7.30
N HIS A 25 3.56 -5.69 -7.56
CA HIS A 25 4.35 -5.92 -8.78
C HIS A 25 3.52 -5.80 -10.07
N ALA A 26 2.25 -6.23 -10.05
CA ALA A 26 1.38 -6.15 -11.22
C ALA A 26 0.91 -4.71 -11.54
N TYR A 27 0.65 -3.89 -10.51
CA TYR A 27 -0.03 -2.60 -10.66
C TYR A 27 0.84 -1.37 -10.29
N CYS A 28 1.96 -1.55 -9.59
CA CYS A 28 2.89 -0.50 -9.18
C CYS A 28 4.31 -0.82 -9.69
N ARG A 29 4.70 -0.20 -10.82
CA ARG A 29 6.01 -0.42 -11.46
C ARG A 29 7.15 0.45 -10.92
N GLY A 30 6.88 1.37 -10.00
CA GLY A 30 7.87 2.28 -9.42
C GLY A 30 8.57 1.69 -8.19
N SER A 31 9.64 2.34 -7.75
CA SER A 31 10.30 2.04 -6.47
C SER A 31 9.31 2.26 -5.32
N HIS A 32 8.96 1.18 -4.64
CA HIS A 32 8.07 1.22 -3.48
C HIS A 32 8.63 0.32 -2.37
N SER A 33 8.26 0.68 -1.15
CA SER A 33 8.47 -0.15 0.05
C SER A 33 7.24 -0.01 0.92
N TYR A 34 6.99 -0.99 1.78
CA TYR A 34 5.89 -0.91 2.72
C TYR A 34 6.32 -1.36 4.11
N GLN A 35 5.68 -0.78 5.11
CA GLN A 35 5.87 -1.15 6.51
C GLN A 35 4.56 -1.67 7.08
N PHE A 36 4.63 -2.78 7.79
CA PHE A 36 3.49 -3.29 8.54
C PHE A 36 3.29 -2.47 9.83
N ASN A 37 2.11 -1.88 9.96
CA ASN A 37 1.72 -0.98 11.05
C ASN A 37 0.72 -1.62 12.03
N GLY A 38 0.32 -2.87 11.83
CA GLY A 38 -0.56 -3.62 12.74
C GLY A 38 -1.78 -4.23 12.06
N LEU A 39 -2.67 -4.78 12.88
CA LEU A 39 -3.95 -5.37 12.42
C LEU A 39 -5.11 -4.50 12.88
N VAL A 40 -6.08 -4.30 11.99
CA VAL A 40 -7.39 -3.76 12.34
C VAL A 40 -8.37 -4.93 12.39
N THR A 41 -8.98 -5.15 13.56
CA THR A 41 -10.03 -6.17 13.70
C THR A 41 -11.38 -5.46 13.71
N HIS A 42 -12.24 -5.83 12.77
CA HIS A 42 -13.60 -5.30 12.71
C HIS A 42 -14.53 -6.06 13.65
N ALA A 43 -15.67 -5.46 13.98
CA ALA A 43 -16.70 -6.10 14.81
C ALA A 43 -17.22 -7.44 14.22
N THR A 44 -17.04 -7.65 12.92
CA THR A 44 -17.36 -8.89 12.21
C THR A 44 -16.32 -10.00 12.39
N GLY A 45 -15.22 -9.74 13.12
CA GLY A 45 -14.10 -10.66 13.27
C GLY A 45 -13.11 -10.67 12.10
N ALA A 46 -13.40 -9.94 11.02
CA ALA A 46 -12.48 -9.78 9.90
C ALA A 46 -11.22 -9.00 10.33
N ARG A 47 -10.06 -9.52 9.96
CA ARG A 47 -8.75 -8.89 10.21
C ARG A 47 -8.24 -8.25 8.94
N GLN A 48 -7.83 -7.00 9.03
CA GLN A 48 -7.19 -6.28 7.94
C GLN A 48 -5.78 -5.88 8.36
N TYR A 49 -4.86 -5.87 7.40
CA TYR A 49 -3.48 -5.45 7.62
C TYR A 49 -3.38 -3.95 7.41
N LYS A 50 -2.88 -3.23 8.41
CA LYS A 50 -2.56 -1.81 8.30
C LYS A 50 -1.14 -1.67 7.82
N LEU A 51 -0.94 -1.00 6.70
CA LEU A 51 0.31 -0.86 5.99
C LEU A 51 0.60 0.61 5.74
N MET A 52 1.88 1.00 5.84
CA MET A 52 2.36 2.28 5.34
C MET A 52 3.11 2.05 4.05
N MET A 53 2.52 2.48 2.93
CA MET A 53 3.17 2.43 1.63
C MET A 53 4.06 3.65 1.46
N MET A 54 5.29 3.45 1.02
CA MET A 54 6.29 4.50 0.81
C MET A 54 6.78 4.44 -0.64
N PHE A 55 6.71 5.59 -1.32
CA PHE A 55 7.11 5.75 -2.72
C PHE A 55 8.19 6.81 -2.84
N GLU A 56 9.11 6.61 -3.78
CA GLU A 56 10.16 7.61 -4.07
C GLU A 56 9.60 8.80 -4.87
N LEU A 57 8.59 8.57 -5.71
CA LEU A 57 8.01 9.58 -6.59
C LEU A 57 6.51 9.76 -6.34
N GLU A 58 6.03 11.01 -6.48
CA GLU A 58 4.62 11.33 -6.30
C GLU A 58 3.71 10.62 -7.33
N LYS A 59 4.19 10.51 -8.58
CA LYS A 59 3.44 9.81 -9.64
C LYS A 59 3.17 8.34 -9.28
N ASP A 60 4.09 7.69 -8.56
CA ASP A 60 3.95 6.29 -8.17
C ASP A 60 2.93 6.17 -7.02
N ARG A 61 2.95 7.13 -6.08
CA ARG A 61 1.90 7.28 -5.05
C ARG A 61 0.52 7.41 -5.68
N GLU A 62 0.38 8.29 -6.67
CA GLU A 62 -0.91 8.52 -7.32
C GLU A 62 -1.35 7.31 -8.17
N THR A 63 -0.41 6.63 -8.83
CA THR A 63 -0.67 5.37 -9.53
C THR A 63 -1.19 4.31 -8.57
N PHE A 64 -0.56 4.15 -7.41
CA PHE A 64 -1.01 3.23 -6.35
C PHE A 64 -2.43 3.57 -5.89
N LYS A 65 -2.71 4.84 -5.55
CA LYS A 65 -4.06 5.26 -5.15
C LYS A 65 -5.11 4.95 -6.21
N GLN A 66 -4.78 5.16 -7.49
CA GLN A 66 -5.67 4.81 -8.59
C GLN A 66 -5.87 3.29 -8.71
N ALA A 67 -4.79 2.50 -8.55
CA ALA A 67 -4.84 1.05 -8.60
C ALA A 67 -5.72 0.47 -7.48
N VAL A 68 -5.58 0.97 -6.25
CA VAL A 68 -6.44 0.59 -5.11
C VAL A 68 -7.90 0.91 -5.39
N ARG A 69 -8.20 2.13 -5.88
CA ARG A 69 -9.57 2.55 -6.24
C ARG A 69 -10.20 1.68 -7.33
N LYS A 70 -9.42 1.26 -8.33
CA LYS A 70 -9.92 0.47 -9.47
C LYS A 70 -10.08 -1.01 -9.14
N ASN A 71 -9.14 -1.60 -8.42
CA ASN A 71 -9.10 -3.05 -8.18
C ASN A 71 -9.78 -3.50 -6.89
N LYS A 72 -10.20 -2.58 -6.01
CA LYS A 72 -10.91 -2.85 -4.74
C LYS A 72 -10.27 -4.00 -3.94
N ILE A 73 -9.00 -3.83 -3.59
CA ILE A 73 -8.28 -4.75 -2.71
C ILE A 73 -8.39 -4.33 -1.23
#